data_AF-A0A482Y5U8-F1
#
_entry.id   AF-A0A482Y5U8-F1
#
_cell.length_a   1.000
_cell.length_b   1.000
_cell.length_c   1.000
_cell.angle_alpha   90.00
_cell.angle_beta   90.00
_cell.angle_gamma   90.00
#
_symmetry.space_group_name_H-M   'P 1'
#
loop_
_entity.id
_entity.type
_entity.pdbx_description
1 polymer ?
#
loop_
_entity_poly.entity_id
_entity_poly.type
_entity_poly.pdbx_seq_one_letter_code
_entity_poly.pdbx_strand_id
1 'polypeptide(L)'
;MSGIEMALATAAVNVASKEFAQWIKDRGPDLSESDWKQAGQPVVRQIQAAYEQHQAGNRPTGERVQQQLQQGGLVFRELAIIGENRDLDESITSLYEEFADACAEWERSPELDLGTEPAGEAERFYDLCEEYQRVV
;
A
#
# COMPACT_ATOMS: atom_id res chain seq x y z
N MET A 1 -21.16 11.19 7.37
CA MET A 1 -19.79 11.02 6.84
C MET A 1 -19.01 10.22 7.87
N SER A 2 -18.61 9.00 7.52
CA SER A 2 -17.76 8.18 8.39
C SER A 2 -16.32 8.69 8.36
N GLY A 3 -15.51 8.39 9.38
CA GLY A 3 -14.09 8.78 9.42
C GLY A 3 -13.28 8.27 8.21
N ILE A 4 -13.68 7.12 7.68
CA ILE A 4 -13.10 6.46 6.50
C ILE A 4 -13.30 7.30 5.23
N GLU A 5 -14.50 7.87 5.04
CA GLU A 5 -14.80 8.74 3.90
C GLU A 5 -13.95 10.03 3.92
N MET A 6 -13.59 10.53 5.11
CA MET A 6 -12.77 11.72 5.27
C MET A 6 -11.26 11.43 5.09
N ALA A 7 -10.80 10.24 5.49
CA ALA A 7 -9.44 9.76 5.23
C ALA A 7 -9.20 9.51 3.73
N LEU A 8 -10.14 8.84 3.05
CA LEU A 8 -10.09 8.58 1.60
C LEU A 8 -10.24 9.86 0.77
N ALA A 9 -11.07 10.82 1.22
CA ALA A 9 -11.22 12.12 0.55
C ALA A 9 -9.94 12.97 0.60
N THR A 10 -9.08 12.78 1.60
CA THR A 10 -7.80 13.50 1.73
C THR A 10 -6.68 12.83 0.92
N ALA A 11 -6.76 11.50 0.69
CA ALA A 11 -5.76 10.71 -0.03
C ALA A 11 -5.87 10.76 -1.58
N ALA A 12 -6.89 11.43 -2.13
CA ALA A 12 -7.26 11.32 -3.54
C ALA A 12 -6.37 12.14 -4.49
N VAL A 13 -5.22 11.58 -4.92
CA VAL A 13 -4.49 12.11 -6.10
C VAL A 13 -4.13 11.06 -7.17
N ASN A 14 -4.22 9.74 -6.95
CA ASN A 14 -3.99 8.72 -8.00
C ASN A 14 -5.07 7.63 -8.13
N VAL A 15 -4.97 6.84 -9.20
CA VAL A 15 -5.90 5.77 -9.61
C VAL A 15 -6.14 4.75 -8.51
N ALA A 16 -5.11 4.21 -7.84
CA ALA A 16 -5.32 3.18 -6.80
C ALA A 16 -6.04 3.69 -5.55
N SER A 17 -5.76 4.90 -5.06
CA SER A 17 -6.51 5.45 -3.92
C SER A 17 -7.98 5.68 -4.27
N LYS A 18 -8.29 6.03 -5.53
CA LYS A 18 -9.66 6.17 -6.03
C LYS A 18 -10.35 4.82 -6.22
N GLU A 19 -9.66 3.84 -6.80
CA GLU A 19 -10.17 2.48 -6.98
C GLU A 19 -10.40 1.80 -5.63
N PHE A 20 -9.50 1.99 -4.66
CA PHE A 20 -9.66 1.51 -3.30
C PHE A 20 -10.82 2.19 -2.56
N ALA A 21 -10.93 3.52 -2.65
CA ALA A 21 -12.05 4.25 -2.06
C ALA A 21 -13.40 3.80 -2.64
N GLN A 22 -13.43 3.61 -3.96
CA GLN A 22 -14.61 3.12 -4.68
C GLN A 22 -14.91 1.67 -4.30
N TRP A 23 -13.89 0.82 -4.17
CA TRP A 23 -14.01 -0.58 -3.76
C TRP A 23 -14.56 -0.72 -2.33
N ILE A 24 -14.04 0.06 -1.35
CA ILE A 24 -14.61 0.12 0.01
C ILE A 24 -16.08 0.57 -0.06
N LYS A 25 -16.38 1.60 -0.85
CA LYS A 25 -17.72 2.16 -0.94
C LYS A 25 -18.72 1.18 -1.55
N ASP A 26 -18.31 0.44 -2.57
CA ASP A 26 -19.19 -0.49 -3.30
C ASP A 26 -19.39 -1.82 -2.57
N ARG A 27 -18.40 -2.25 -1.76
CA ARG A 27 -18.42 -3.55 -1.07
C ARG A 27 -18.56 -3.47 0.44
N GLY A 28 -18.53 -2.28 1.04
CA GLY A 28 -18.46 -2.08 2.49
C GLY A 28 -19.33 -3.03 3.33
N PRO A 29 -20.64 -3.19 3.08
CA PRO A 29 -21.48 -4.08 3.87
C PRO A 29 -21.24 -5.59 3.62
N ASP A 30 -20.85 -5.96 2.39
CA ASP A 30 -20.76 -7.35 1.91
C ASP A 30 -19.32 -7.81 1.66
N LEU A 31 -18.34 -7.07 2.17
CA LEU A 31 -16.92 -7.35 1.97
C LEU A 31 -16.55 -8.69 2.60
N SER A 32 -16.27 -9.69 1.76
CA SER A 32 -15.77 -10.98 2.23
C SER A 32 -14.32 -10.86 2.71
N GLU A 33 -13.93 -11.71 3.67
CA GLU A 33 -12.54 -11.78 4.13
C GLU A 33 -11.58 -12.06 2.96
N SER A 34 -11.98 -12.91 2.00
CA SER A 34 -11.18 -13.19 0.80
C SER A 34 -10.99 -11.97 -0.09
N ASP A 35 -12.02 -11.14 -0.27
CA ASP A 35 -11.90 -9.91 -1.07
C ASP A 35 -10.99 -8.90 -0.37
N TRP A 36 -11.12 -8.77 0.95
CA TRP A 36 -10.26 -7.91 1.77
C TRP A 36 -8.80 -8.38 1.75
N LYS A 37 -8.55 -9.69 1.82
CA LYS A 37 -7.21 -10.28 1.68
C LYS A 37 -6.59 -9.92 0.35
N GLN A 38 -7.35 -9.85 -0.74
CA GLN A 38 -6.83 -9.52 -2.07
C GLN A 38 -6.69 -8.01 -2.36
N ALA A 39 -7.29 -7.16 -1.53
CA ALA A 39 -7.36 -5.72 -1.77
C ALA A 39 -6.01 -4.99 -1.75
N GLY A 40 -5.01 -5.54 -1.07
CA GLY A 40 -3.64 -5.02 -1.07
C GLY A 40 -2.85 -5.31 -2.35
N GLN A 41 -3.23 -6.33 -3.14
CA GLN A 41 -2.46 -6.75 -4.32
C GLN A 41 -2.25 -5.64 -5.37
N PRO A 42 -3.26 -4.83 -5.74
CA PRO A 42 -3.06 -3.75 -6.70
C PRO A 42 -2.07 -2.69 -6.19
N VAL A 43 -2.09 -2.42 -4.88
CA VAL A 43 -1.21 -1.45 -4.22
C VAL A 43 0.24 -1.92 -4.26
N VAL A 44 0.47 -3.18 -3.88
CA VAL A 44 1.79 -3.83 -3.98
C VAL A 44 2.35 -3.72 -5.40
N ARG A 45 1.57 -4.14 -6.40
CA ARG A 45 2.02 -4.11 -7.82
C ARG A 45 2.35 -2.70 -8.30
N GLN A 46 1.60 -1.70 -7.85
CA GLN A 46 1.84 -0.32 -8.27
C GLN A 46 3.13 0.26 -7.67
N ILE A 47 3.42 -0.02 -6.40
CA ILE A 47 4.67 0.40 -5.76
C ILE A 47 5.85 -0.28 -6.43
N GLN A 48 5.81 -1.60 -6.60
CA GLN A 48 6.86 -2.38 -7.28
C GLN A 48 7.11 -1.84 -8.70
N ALA A 49 6.06 -1.66 -9.51
CA ALA A 49 6.20 -1.15 -10.87
C ALA A 49 6.77 0.27 -10.92
N ALA A 50 6.40 1.15 -9.98
CA ALA A 50 6.96 2.50 -9.91
C ALA A 50 8.45 2.46 -9.58
N TYR A 51 8.85 1.59 -8.66
CA TYR A 51 10.23 1.44 -8.25
C TYR A 51 11.11 0.77 -9.32
N GLU A 52 10.62 -0.29 -9.97
CA GLU A 52 11.31 -0.94 -11.10
C GLU A 52 11.53 0.02 -12.28
N GLN A 53 10.51 0.81 -12.63
CA GLN A 53 10.65 1.81 -13.69
C GLN A 53 11.72 2.84 -13.30
N HIS A 54 11.70 3.28 -12.03
CA HIS A 54 12.68 4.21 -11.49
C HIS A 54 14.11 3.66 -11.59
N GLN A 55 14.35 2.42 -11.15
CA GLN A 55 15.65 1.75 -11.26
C GLN A 55 16.11 1.57 -12.72
N ALA A 56 15.17 1.33 -13.64
CA ALA A 56 15.47 1.18 -15.07
C ALA A 56 15.88 2.50 -15.75
N GLY A 57 15.90 3.63 -15.04
CA GLY A 57 16.15 4.96 -15.61
C GLY A 57 15.05 5.42 -16.58
N ASN A 58 13.97 4.64 -16.70
CA ASN A 58 12.76 5.04 -17.40
C ASN A 58 11.96 5.90 -16.45
N ARG A 59 11.43 7.05 -16.90
CA ARG A 59 10.55 7.85 -16.04
C ARG A 59 9.48 6.94 -15.43
N PRO A 60 9.50 6.83 -14.11
CA PRO A 60 9.14 7.96 -13.28
C PRO A 60 10.26 8.52 -12.40
N THR A 61 10.14 9.80 -12.07
CA THR A 61 11.01 10.50 -11.11
C THR A 61 10.83 9.88 -9.72
N GLY A 62 11.84 10.03 -8.84
CA GLY A 62 11.73 9.61 -7.44
C GLY A 62 10.47 10.11 -6.74
N GLU A 63 10.00 11.30 -7.12
CA GLU A 63 8.73 11.87 -6.67
C GLU A 63 7.53 10.95 -6.87
N ARG A 64 7.48 10.16 -7.96
CA ARG A 64 6.38 9.23 -8.20
C ARG A 64 6.48 8.00 -7.31
N VAL A 65 7.68 7.49 -7.07
CA VAL A 65 7.89 6.39 -6.12
C VAL A 65 7.44 6.85 -4.75
N GLN A 66 7.90 8.03 -4.31
CA GLN A 66 7.48 8.64 -3.05
C GLN A 66 5.97 8.82 -2.96
N GLN A 67 5.30 9.29 -4.02
CA GLN A 67 3.85 9.38 -4.07
C GLN A 67 3.16 8.01 -3.94
N GLN A 68 3.69 6.96 -4.58
CA GLN A 68 3.14 5.61 -4.45
C GLN A 68 3.32 5.06 -3.04
N LEU A 69 4.47 5.29 -2.41
CA LEU A 69 4.73 4.88 -1.03
C LEU A 69 3.78 5.56 -0.06
N GLN A 70 3.65 6.89 -0.16
CA GLN A 70 2.74 7.65 0.69
C GLN A 70 1.29 7.17 0.54
N GLN A 71 0.82 6.98 -0.70
CA GLN A 71 -0.56 6.57 -0.97
C GLN A 71 -0.81 5.12 -0.58
N GLY A 72 0.11 4.21 -0.91
CA GLY A 72 0.00 2.81 -0.56
C GLY A 72 0.03 2.59 0.94
N GLY A 73 0.89 3.30 1.67
CA GLY A 73 0.94 3.24 3.12
C GLY A 73 -0.40 3.64 3.77
N LEU A 74 -1.07 4.66 3.24
CA LEU A 74 -2.42 5.04 3.70
C LEU A 74 -3.46 3.95 3.41
N VAL A 75 -3.41 3.33 2.23
CA VAL A 75 -4.33 2.24 1.87
C VAL A 75 -4.12 1.02 2.77
N PHE A 76 -2.86 0.62 3.00
CA PHE A 76 -2.55 -0.49 3.90
C PHE A 76 -2.98 -0.21 5.34
N ARG A 77 -2.77 1.01 5.84
CA ARG A 77 -3.28 1.40 7.16
C ARG A 77 -4.79 1.27 7.27
N GLU A 78 -5.52 1.70 6.24
CA GLU A 78 -6.98 1.56 6.21
C GLU A 78 -7.42 0.09 6.14
N LEU A 79 -6.72 -0.73 5.36
CA LEU A 79 -6.97 -2.16 5.29
C LEU A 79 -6.77 -2.86 6.64
N ALA A 80 -5.72 -2.49 7.38
CA ALA A 80 -5.49 -3.00 8.74
C ALA A 80 -6.64 -2.59 9.68
N ILE A 81 -7.02 -1.30 9.69
CA ILE A 81 -8.14 -0.79 10.50
C ILE A 81 -9.44 -1.52 10.17
N ILE A 82 -9.70 -1.85 8.89
CA ILE A 82 -10.87 -2.65 8.51
C ILE A 82 -10.78 -4.07 9.05
N GLY A 83 -9.60 -4.69 8.98
CA GLY A 83 -9.35 -6.02 9.52
C GLY A 83 -9.64 -6.09 11.02
N GLU A 84 -9.06 -5.15 11.78
CA GLU A 84 -9.27 -5.02 13.22
C GLU A 84 -10.75 -4.79 13.57
N ASN A 85 -11.41 -3.82 12.93
CA ASN A 85 -12.80 -3.47 13.26
C ASN A 85 -13.82 -4.57 12.93
N ARG A 86 -13.44 -5.54 12.11
CA ARG A 86 -14.31 -6.62 11.64
C ARG A 86 -13.88 -8.00 12.15
N ASP A 87 -12.89 -8.06 13.05
CA ASP A 87 -12.31 -9.30 13.56
C ASP A 87 -11.91 -10.26 12.41
N LEU A 88 -11.29 -9.73 11.35
CA LEU A 88 -10.77 -10.55 10.23
C LEU A 88 -9.42 -11.18 10.59
N ASP A 89 -8.83 -11.93 9.65
CA ASP A 89 -7.54 -12.59 9.82
C ASP A 89 -6.46 -11.66 10.40
N GLU A 90 -6.06 -11.92 11.64
CA GLU A 90 -5.08 -11.14 12.39
C GLU A 90 -3.72 -11.13 11.69
N SER A 91 -3.32 -12.22 11.02
CA SER A 91 -2.02 -12.31 10.36
C SER A 91 -1.96 -11.35 9.18
N ILE A 92 -3.03 -11.28 8.38
CA ILE A 92 -3.12 -10.35 7.25
C ILE A 92 -3.27 -8.91 7.73
N THR A 93 -3.99 -8.71 8.84
CA THR A 93 -4.13 -7.40 9.47
C THR A 93 -2.75 -6.85 9.86
N SER A 94 -1.95 -7.63 10.58
CA SER A 94 -0.57 -7.26 10.95
C SER A 94 0.31 -7.03 9.71
N LEU A 95 0.20 -7.87 8.68
CA LEU A 95 0.90 -7.65 7.41
C LEU A 95 0.57 -6.29 6.79
N TYR A 96 -0.69 -5.86 6.81
CA TYR A 96 -1.07 -4.54 6.33
C TYR A 96 -0.53 -3.41 7.21
N GLU A 97 -0.41 -3.59 8.52
CA GLU A 97 0.29 -2.64 9.38
C GLU A 97 1.77 -2.53 9.03
N GLU A 98 2.44 -3.66 8.83
CA GLU A 98 3.85 -3.73 8.47
C GLU A 98 4.10 -3.10 7.10
N PHE A 99 3.22 -3.30 6.12
CA PHE A 99 3.28 -2.60 4.84
C PHE A 99 3.12 -1.09 5.00
N ALA A 100 2.20 -0.64 5.86
CA ALA A 100 1.99 0.78 6.10
C ALA A 100 3.25 1.44 6.71
N ASP A 101 3.89 0.75 7.66
CA ASP A 101 5.11 1.20 8.31
C ASP A 101 6.31 1.16 7.36
N ALA A 102 6.48 0.08 6.58
CA ALA A 102 7.53 -0.02 5.57
C ALA A 102 7.39 1.09 4.51
N CYS A 103 6.18 1.37 4.04
CA CYS A 103 5.93 2.50 3.14
C CYS A 103 6.35 3.84 3.76
N ALA A 104 6.00 4.08 5.02
CA ALA A 104 6.28 5.34 5.70
C ALA A 104 7.78 5.53 6.02
N GLU A 105 8.48 4.45 6.36
CA GLU A 105 9.93 4.46 6.55
C GLU A 105 10.65 4.72 5.23
N TRP A 106 10.28 3.99 4.18
CA TRP A 106 10.87 4.16 2.85
C TRP A 106 10.62 5.56 2.29
N GLU A 107 9.42 6.11 2.46
CA GLU A 107 9.06 7.49 2.04
C GLU A 107 9.93 8.55 2.71
N ARG A 108 10.34 8.33 3.96
CA ARG A 108 11.16 9.27 4.75
C ARG A 108 12.65 9.05 4.59
N SER A 109 13.05 7.97 3.91
CA SER A 109 14.45 7.63 3.78
C SER A 109 15.18 8.75 3.03
N PRO A 110 16.24 9.34 3.61
CA PRO A 110 17.11 10.26 2.87
C PRO A 110 17.82 9.52 1.71
N GLU A 111 17.84 8.18 1.77
CA GLU A 111 18.22 7.24 0.72
C GLU A 111 17.02 6.81 -0.17
N LEU A 112 15.98 7.65 -0.30
CA LEU A 112 15.35 7.85 -1.62
C LEU A 112 16.36 8.47 -2.61
N ASP A 113 17.63 8.08 -2.48
CA ASP A 113 18.70 8.35 -3.39
C ASP A 113 18.37 7.51 -4.62
N LEU A 114 18.08 8.24 -5.68
CA LEU A 114 17.68 7.72 -6.99
C LEU A 114 18.88 7.08 -7.72
N GLY A 115 19.75 6.45 -6.95
CA GLY A 115 20.95 5.71 -7.34
C GLY A 115 20.67 4.22 -7.55
N THR A 116 21.69 3.50 -7.98
CA THR A 116 21.59 2.18 -8.61
C THR A 116 21.35 0.98 -7.70
N GLU A 117 21.29 1.14 -6.38
CA GLU A 117 21.07 0.02 -5.45
C GLU A 117 19.86 0.28 -4.53
N PRO A 118 19.00 -0.72 -4.27
CA PRO A 118 17.93 -0.58 -3.31
C PRO A 118 18.48 -0.32 -1.91
N ALA A 119 18.11 0.81 -1.32
CA ALA A 119 18.23 1.04 0.11
C ALA A 119 17.41 -0.03 0.86
N GLY A 120 17.83 -0.38 2.09
CA GLY A 120 17.28 -1.52 2.85
C GLY A 120 15.77 -1.47 3.09
N GLU A 121 15.14 -0.30 2.95
CA GLU A 121 13.70 -0.10 3.06
C GLU A 121 12.94 -0.67 1.85
N ALA A 122 13.53 -0.65 0.66
CA ALA A 122 12.98 -1.31 -0.51
C ALA A 122 13.00 -2.83 -0.33
N GLU A 123 14.11 -3.40 0.14
CA GLU A 123 14.23 -4.83 0.43
C GLU A 123 13.17 -5.29 1.43
N ARG A 124 13.00 -4.56 2.54
CA ARG A 124 11.94 -4.82 3.52
C ARG A 124 10.54 -4.84 2.88
N PHE A 125 10.22 -3.88 2.02
CA PHE A 125 8.93 -3.85 1.33
C PHE A 125 8.74 -5.09 0.44
N TYR A 126 9.78 -5.53 -0.26
CA TYR A 126 9.71 -6.70 -1.14
C TYR A 126 9.60 -8.02 -0.35
N ASP A 127 10.26 -8.14 0.80
CA ASP A 127 10.09 -9.29 1.70
C ASP A 127 8.64 -9.42 2.16
N LEU A 128 8.01 -8.31 2.54
CA LEU A 128 6.58 -8.27 2.88
C LEU A 128 5.70 -8.67 1.68
N CYS A 129 6.08 -8.28 0.45
CA CYS A 129 5.37 -8.71 -0.75
C CYS A 129 5.43 -10.22 -0.95
N GLU A 130 6.58 -10.85 -0.71
CA GLU A 130 6.72 -12.30 -0.78
C GLU A 130 5.90 -13.00 0.30
N GLU A 131 5.91 -12.47 1.52
CA GLU A 131 5.11 -13.01 2.61
C GLU A 131 3.62 -12.94 2.29
N TYR A 132 3.15 -11.76 1.86
CA TYR A 132 1.77 -11.52 1.46
C TYR A 132 1.30 -12.48 0.36
N GLN A 133 2.15 -12.78 -0.63
CA GLN A 133 1.85 -13.75 -1.69
C GLN A 133 1.71 -15.20 -1.21
N ARG A 134 2.28 -15.55 -0.04
CA ARG A 134 2.17 -16.91 0.52
C ARG A 134 0.86 -17.12 1.29
N VAL A 135 0.22 -16.05 1.73
CA VAL A 135 -0.92 -16.09 2.66
C VAL A 135 -2.23 -15.58 2.05
N VAL A 136 -2.19 -15.01 0.84
CA VAL A 136 -3.35 -14.51 0.07
C VAL A 136 -3.66 -15.35 -1.16
#